data_AF-A0A1G4T8W0-F1
#
_entry.id   AF-A0A1G4T8W0-F1
#
_cell.length_a   1.000
_cell.length_b   1.000
_cell.length_c   1.000
_cell.angle_alpha   90.00
_cell.angle_beta   90.00
_cell.angle_gamma   90.00
#
_symmetry.space_group_name_H-M   'P 1'
#
loop_
_entity.id
_entity.type
_entity.pdbx_description
1 polymer ?
#
loop_
_entity_poly.entity_id
_entity_poly.type
_entity_poly.pdbx_seq_one_letter_code
_entity_poly.pdbx_strand_id
1 'polypeptide(L)'
;MESSNSLHCFDNFLDDEEVYVALEKYWIDMFFMLLDKENIDGRDWISPYYKTTFGNGKKMMDGNPIFSAKSKKNDKVIRIIQENPMNENVFSYWNNSSMDNNHKQNELVIVCTLNNHNLEKVKEIIISWIIGNLKDTN
;
A
#
# COMPACT_ATOMS: atom_id res chain seq x y z
N MET A 1 -5.84 20.13 16.99
CA MET A 1 -5.95 18.96 17.88
C MET A 1 -7.05 18.07 17.33
N GLU A 2 -6.80 17.47 16.16
CA GLU A 2 -7.75 16.63 15.42
C GLU A 2 -6.91 15.73 14.50
N SER A 3 -6.34 14.65 15.03
CA SER A 3 -5.56 13.73 14.18
C SER A 3 -5.42 12.32 14.77
N SER A 4 -6.09 12.03 15.89
CA SER A 4 -6.04 10.71 16.54
C SER A 4 -7.27 9.85 16.25
N ASN A 5 -8.43 10.45 15.91
CA ASN A 5 -9.71 9.73 15.81
C ASN A 5 -10.06 9.23 14.40
N SER A 6 -9.36 9.66 13.34
CA SER A 6 -9.82 9.36 11.97
C SER A 6 -9.43 7.97 11.46
N LEU A 7 -8.49 7.27 12.09
CA LEU A 7 -8.04 5.94 11.62
C LEU A 7 -8.80 4.78 12.27
N HIS A 8 -9.41 5.00 13.44
CA HIS A 8 -10.24 4.00 14.13
C HIS A 8 -11.50 3.60 13.37
N CYS A 9 -11.94 4.42 12.39
CA CYS A 9 -13.06 4.04 11.53
C CYS A 9 -12.75 2.81 10.65
N PHE A 10 -11.47 2.42 10.54
CA PHE A 10 -11.03 1.25 9.79
C PHE A 10 -10.87 -0.02 10.64
N ASP A 11 -11.17 0.02 11.95
CA ASP A 11 -10.87 -1.10 12.85
C ASP A 11 -11.56 -2.41 12.45
N ASN A 12 -12.74 -2.32 11.81
CA ASN A 12 -13.54 -3.46 11.39
C ASN A 12 -13.48 -3.74 9.88
N PHE A 13 -12.43 -3.28 9.18
CA PHE A 13 -12.37 -3.38 7.71
C PHE A 13 -12.47 -4.82 7.17
N LEU A 14 -12.06 -5.84 7.94
CA LEU A 14 -12.16 -7.25 7.53
C LEU A 14 -13.60 -7.78 7.58
N ASP A 15 -14.46 -7.17 8.39
CA ASP A 15 -15.82 -7.64 8.64
C ASP A 15 -16.89 -6.78 7.93
N ASP A 16 -16.51 -5.59 7.45
CA ASP A 16 -17.41 -4.61 6.83
C ASP A 16 -16.88 -4.17 5.45
N GLU A 17 -17.66 -4.46 4.39
CA GLU A 17 -17.29 -4.16 3.01
C GLU A 17 -17.20 -2.66 2.72
N GLU A 18 -18.05 -1.83 3.34
CA GLU A 18 -18.01 -0.38 3.17
C GLU A 18 -16.73 0.19 3.79
N VAL A 19 -16.37 -0.31 4.98
CA VAL A 19 -15.12 0.06 5.66
C VAL A 19 -13.90 -0.40 4.85
N TYR A 20 -13.94 -1.61 4.28
CA TYR A 20 -12.87 -2.12 3.40
C TYR A 20 -12.67 -1.23 2.17
N VAL A 21 -13.75 -0.86 1.49
CA VAL A 21 -13.72 0.03 0.32
C VAL A 21 -13.20 1.42 0.71
N ALA A 22 -13.65 1.96 1.84
CA ALA A 22 -13.18 3.24 2.35
C ALA A 22 -11.67 3.20 2.66
N LEU A 23 -11.17 2.08 3.18
CA LEU A 23 -9.76 1.89 3.46
C LEU A 23 -8.90 1.77 2.19
N GLU A 24 -9.36 1.00 1.19
CA GLU A 24 -8.70 0.98 -0.14
C GLU A 24 -8.60 2.40 -0.72
N LYS A 25 -9.71 3.16 -0.67
CA LYS A 25 -9.76 4.53 -1.15
C LYS A 25 -8.81 5.44 -0.36
N TYR A 26 -8.75 5.31 0.96
CA TYR A 26 -7.83 6.07 1.80
C TYR A 26 -6.37 5.87 1.37
N TRP A 27 -5.95 4.62 1.14
CA TRP A 27 -4.58 4.33 0.69
C TRP A 27 -4.29 4.86 -0.72
N ILE A 28 -5.26 4.77 -1.64
CA ILE A 28 -5.14 5.34 -2.99
C ILE A 28 -4.99 6.86 -2.93
N ASP A 29 -5.88 7.55 -2.21
CA ASP A 29 -5.86 9.00 -2.08
C ASP A 29 -4.55 9.46 -1.40
N MET A 30 -4.11 8.77 -0.34
CA MET A 30 -2.83 9.01 0.33
C MET A 30 -1.66 8.92 -0.65
N PHE A 31 -1.61 7.85 -1.46
CA PHE A 31 -0.54 7.65 -2.43
C PHE A 31 -0.47 8.77 -3.45
N PHE A 32 -1.59 9.14 -4.09
CA PHE A 32 -1.58 10.20 -5.09
C PHE A 32 -1.30 11.59 -4.51
N MET A 33 -1.79 11.89 -3.29
CA MET A 33 -1.40 13.10 -2.56
C MET A 33 0.09 13.13 -2.25
N LEU A 34 0.67 11.98 -1.89
CA LEU A 34 2.10 11.85 -1.62
C LEU A 34 2.94 12.09 -2.89
N LEU A 35 2.52 11.57 -4.04
CA LEU A 35 3.20 11.84 -5.31
C LEU A 35 3.17 13.32 -5.69
N ASP A 36 2.00 13.96 -5.56
CA ASP A 36 1.83 15.39 -5.84
C ASP A 36 2.73 16.24 -4.94
N LYS A 37 2.74 15.96 -3.62
CA LYS A 37 3.60 16.63 -2.64
C LYS A 37 5.09 16.54 -2.99
N GLU A 38 5.55 15.40 -3.48
CA GLU A 38 6.95 15.17 -3.84
C GLU A 38 7.27 15.54 -5.31
N ASN A 39 6.35 16.19 -6.03
CA ASN A 39 6.47 16.54 -7.45
C ASN A 39 6.75 15.33 -8.37
N ILE A 40 6.17 14.17 -8.05
CA ILE A 40 6.27 12.95 -8.85
C ILE A 40 5.04 12.85 -9.76
N ASP A 41 5.25 12.57 -11.05
CA ASP A 41 4.19 12.47 -12.06
C ASP A 41 3.23 11.30 -11.77
N GLY A 42 2.12 11.57 -11.07
CA GLY A 42 1.11 10.57 -10.71
C GLY A 42 0.49 9.85 -11.90
N ARG A 43 0.49 10.46 -13.09
CA ARG A 43 0.00 9.82 -14.33
C ARG A 43 0.85 8.62 -14.74
N ASP A 44 2.07 8.47 -14.23
CA ASP A 44 2.90 7.30 -14.47
C ASP A 44 2.38 6.05 -13.74
N TRP A 45 1.56 6.22 -12.71
CA TRP A 45 1.14 5.13 -11.84
C TRP A 45 -0.27 4.65 -12.16
N ILE A 46 -0.44 3.33 -12.19
CA ILE A 46 -1.74 2.66 -12.28
C ILE A 46 -2.07 2.09 -10.91
N SER A 47 -3.25 2.40 -10.38
CA SER A 47 -3.79 1.84 -9.14
C SER A 47 -5.31 1.67 -9.25
N PRO A 48 -5.91 0.57 -8.74
CA PRO A 48 -5.24 -0.62 -8.21
C PRO A 48 -4.53 -1.40 -9.32
N TYR A 49 -3.37 -2.00 -9.01
CA TYR A 49 -2.64 -2.85 -9.96
C TYR A 49 -3.08 -4.33 -9.87
N TYR A 50 -3.15 -4.87 -8.66
CA TYR A 50 -3.65 -6.23 -8.42
C TYR A 50 -5.17 -6.26 -8.35
N LYS A 51 -5.77 -7.31 -8.89
CA LYS A 51 -7.21 -7.59 -8.74
C LYS A 51 -7.45 -8.34 -7.42
N THR A 52 -8.18 -7.72 -6.51
CA THR A 52 -8.59 -8.27 -5.20
C THR A 52 -10.07 -8.67 -5.20
N THR A 53 -10.51 -9.22 -6.32
CA THR A 53 -11.89 -9.69 -6.52
C THR A 53 -11.86 -11.13 -7.01
N PHE A 54 -12.82 -11.92 -6.53
CA PHE A 54 -13.08 -13.25 -7.04
C PHE A 54 -13.60 -13.16 -8.49
N GLY A 55 -13.57 -14.28 -9.22
CA GLY A 55 -14.08 -14.34 -10.61
C GLY A 55 -15.56 -13.96 -10.76
N ASN A 56 -16.32 -13.93 -9.67
CA ASN A 56 -17.72 -13.47 -9.62
C ASN A 56 -17.86 -11.97 -9.29
N GLY A 57 -16.76 -11.22 -9.16
CA GLY A 57 -16.74 -9.79 -8.86
C GLY A 57 -16.78 -9.43 -7.37
N LYS A 58 -17.02 -10.38 -6.46
CA LYS A 58 -17.01 -10.12 -5.01
C LYS A 58 -15.59 -9.81 -4.52
N LYS A 59 -15.43 -8.85 -3.60
CA LYS A 59 -14.13 -8.56 -2.97
C LYS A 59 -13.66 -9.70 -2.08
N MET A 60 -12.34 -9.93 -2.07
CA MET A 60 -11.70 -10.95 -1.22
C MET A 60 -11.66 -10.54 0.25
N MET A 61 -11.51 -9.23 0.52
CA MET A 61 -11.55 -8.61 1.85
C MET A 61 -10.54 -9.17 2.87
N ASP A 62 -9.36 -9.59 2.42
CA ASP A 62 -8.32 -10.20 3.26
C ASP A 62 -7.16 -9.26 3.61
N GLY A 63 -7.22 -7.99 3.16
CA GLY A 63 -6.17 -7.00 3.36
C GLY A 63 -4.92 -7.24 2.52
N ASN A 64 -4.89 -8.26 1.65
CA ASN A 64 -3.73 -8.66 0.87
C ASN A 64 -4.00 -8.73 -0.65
N PRO A 65 -3.74 -7.63 -1.38
CA PRO A 65 -3.43 -6.30 -0.87
C PRO A 65 -4.64 -5.43 -0.54
N ILE A 66 -4.44 -4.49 0.39
CA ILE A 66 -5.35 -3.34 0.55
C ILE A 66 -5.05 -2.24 -0.48
N PHE A 67 -3.80 -2.16 -0.94
CA PHE A 67 -3.36 -1.19 -1.93
C PHE A 67 -2.29 -1.76 -2.83
N SER A 68 -2.38 -1.41 -4.11
CA SER A 68 -1.33 -1.74 -5.08
C SER A 68 -1.22 -0.69 -6.15
N ALA A 69 0.01 -0.40 -6.57
CA ALA A 69 0.29 0.50 -7.69
C ALA A 69 1.48 0.00 -8.52
N LYS A 70 1.45 0.28 -9.82
CA LYS A 70 2.54 -0.03 -10.75
C LYS A 70 2.92 1.19 -11.58
N SER A 71 4.20 1.50 -11.66
CA SER A 71 4.75 2.50 -12.58
C SER A 71 4.76 1.95 -14.01
N LYS A 72 4.33 2.77 -14.97
CA LYS A 72 4.39 2.47 -16.40
C LYS A 72 5.77 2.67 -16.99
N LYS A 73 6.58 3.58 -16.44
CA LYS A 73 7.92 3.92 -16.96
C LYS A 73 9.00 2.93 -16.55
N ASN A 74 8.99 2.43 -15.31
CA ASN A 74 10.11 1.67 -14.76
C ASN A 74 9.71 0.31 -14.15
N ASP A 75 8.46 -0.13 -14.35
CA ASP A 75 7.91 -1.40 -13.86
C ASP A 75 8.03 -1.61 -12.35
N LYS A 76 8.30 -0.56 -11.55
CA LYS A 76 8.24 -0.65 -10.08
C LYS A 76 6.81 -0.92 -9.64
N VAL A 77 6.66 -1.89 -8.75
CA VAL A 77 5.39 -2.24 -8.10
C VAL A 77 5.48 -1.88 -6.63
N ILE A 78 4.37 -1.41 -6.06
CA ILE A 78 4.18 -1.21 -4.63
C ILE A 78 2.94 -1.99 -4.22
N ARG A 79 3.03 -2.74 -3.12
CA ARG A 79 1.93 -3.46 -2.51
C ARG A 79 1.91 -3.18 -1.01
N ILE A 80 0.74 -2.84 -0.46
CA ILE A 80 0.50 -2.74 0.98
C ILE A 80 -0.45 -3.85 1.38
N ILE A 81 -0.02 -4.61 2.40
CA ILE A 81 -0.83 -5.60 3.11
C ILE A 81 -1.24 -4.94 4.43
N GLN A 82 -2.55 -4.83 4.64
CA GLN A 82 -3.11 -4.27 5.86
C GLN A 82 -3.35 -5.40 6.86
N GLU A 83 -2.63 -5.34 7.98
CA GLU A 83 -2.90 -6.20 9.13
C GLU A 83 -4.04 -5.65 9.97
N ASN A 84 -4.73 -6.56 10.67
CA ASN A 84 -5.80 -6.21 11.60
C ASN A 84 -5.25 -5.25 12.67
N PRO A 85 -5.89 -4.07 12.91
CA PRO A 85 -5.44 -3.12 13.92
C PRO A 85 -5.49 -3.66 15.36
N MET A 86 -6.21 -4.76 15.61
CA MET A 86 -6.20 -5.49 16.89
C MET A 86 -4.94 -6.32 17.12
N ASN A 87 -4.14 -6.58 16.06
CA ASN A 87 -2.83 -7.20 16.22
C ASN A 87 -1.86 -6.24 16.92
N GLU A 88 -0.76 -6.76 17.49
CA GLU A 88 0.34 -5.92 17.96
C GLU A 88 0.84 -5.00 16.82
N ASN A 89 1.53 -3.91 17.14
CA ASN A 89 1.97 -2.92 16.15
C ASN A 89 2.92 -3.53 15.08
N VAL A 90 2.34 -4.08 14.00
CA VAL A 90 3.08 -4.73 12.91
C VAL A 90 3.59 -3.68 11.94
N PHE A 91 4.87 -3.77 11.59
CA PHE A 91 5.46 -3.01 10.50
C PHE A 91 6.63 -3.78 9.91
N SER A 92 6.60 -4.08 8.62
CA SER A 92 7.69 -4.75 7.89
C SER A 92 7.64 -4.40 6.42
N TYR A 93 8.79 -4.44 5.74
CA TYR A 93 8.85 -4.25 4.30
C TYR A 93 10.03 -5.03 3.70
N TRP A 94 9.91 -5.40 2.43
CA TRP A 94 10.99 -6.03 1.69
C TRP A 94 10.83 -5.80 0.19
N ASN A 95 11.93 -5.95 -0.56
CA ASN A 95 11.90 -6.00 -2.00
C ASN A 95 11.70 -7.45 -2.46
N ASN A 96 10.53 -7.74 -3.02
CA ASN A 96 10.27 -8.98 -3.71
C ASN A 96 10.76 -8.84 -5.16
N SER A 97 12.03 -9.19 -5.37
CA SER A 97 12.64 -9.28 -6.69
C SER A 97 12.78 -10.74 -7.10
N SER A 98 11.92 -11.20 -8.00
CA SER A 98 12.12 -12.49 -8.66
C SER A 98 12.86 -12.25 -9.98
N MET A 99 13.94 -13.00 -10.17
CA MET A 99 14.71 -13.02 -11.40
C MET A 99 14.39 -14.34 -12.10
N ASP A 100 13.16 -14.48 -12.58
CA ASP A 100 12.78 -15.62 -13.40
C ASP A 100 12.82 -15.21 -14.88
N ASN A 101 13.19 -16.15 -15.75
CA ASN A 101 13.72 -15.91 -17.11
C ASN A 101 12.83 -15.08 -18.06
N ASN A 102 11.62 -14.69 -17.67
CA ASN A 102 10.68 -13.89 -18.47
C ASN A 102 10.09 -12.65 -17.79
N HIS A 103 10.25 -12.46 -16.47
CA HIS A 103 9.66 -11.29 -15.77
C HIS A 103 10.54 -10.86 -14.58
N LYS A 104 11.15 -9.68 -14.69
CA LYS A 104 11.78 -9.01 -13.56
C LYS A 104 10.71 -8.24 -12.80
N GLN A 105 10.09 -8.85 -11.79
CA GLN A 105 9.19 -8.11 -10.92
C GLN A 105 10.04 -7.36 -9.88
N ASN A 106 9.98 -6.03 -9.90
CA ASN A 106 10.64 -5.17 -8.91
C ASN A 106 9.55 -4.62 -7.98
N GLU A 107 9.18 -5.40 -6.96
CA GLU A 107 8.03 -5.11 -6.09
C GLU A 107 8.49 -4.77 -4.67
N LEU A 108 8.09 -3.60 -4.20
CA LEU A 108 8.10 -3.27 -2.77
C LEU A 108 6.84 -3.84 -2.11
N VAL A 109 7.02 -4.70 -1.12
CA VAL A 109 5.94 -5.19 -0.26
C VAL A 109 6.06 -4.53 1.10
N ILE A 110 4.96 -3.97 1.59
CA ILE A 110 4.86 -3.38 2.94
C ILE A 110 3.72 -4.09 3.67
N VAL A 111 3.98 -4.54 4.90
CA VAL A 111 2.99 -5.10 5.83
C VAL A 111 2.88 -4.16 7.02
N CYS A 112 1.68 -3.69 7.35
CA CYS A 112 1.52 -2.81 8.50
C CYS A 112 0.13 -2.86 9.14
N THR A 113 0.06 -2.56 10.44
CA THR A 113 -1.17 -2.07 11.06
C THR A 113 -1.30 -0.56 10.81
N LEU A 114 -2.53 -0.06 10.64
CA LEU A 114 -2.78 1.33 10.33
C LEU A 114 -2.80 2.18 11.61
N ASN A 115 -1.77 2.99 11.79
CA ASN A 115 -1.70 4.02 12.81
C ASN A 115 -0.79 5.15 12.31
N ASN A 116 -0.82 6.30 12.99
CA ASN A 116 -0.07 7.48 12.55
C ASN A 116 1.43 7.23 12.41
N HIS A 117 2.03 6.44 13.31
CA HIS A 117 3.47 6.14 13.28
C HIS A 117 3.84 5.29 12.06
N ASN A 118 3.09 4.22 11.81
CA ASN A 118 3.32 3.36 10.66
C ASN A 118 3.01 4.09 9.35
N LEU A 119 1.97 4.92 9.31
CA LEU A 119 1.62 5.71 8.13
C LEU A 119 2.78 6.60 7.66
N GLU A 120 3.46 7.28 8.56
CA GLU A 120 4.62 8.11 8.19
C GLU A 120 5.77 7.26 7.65
N LYS A 121 6.06 6.11 8.29
CA LYS A 121 7.06 5.16 7.77
C LYS A 121 6.69 4.63 6.38
N VAL A 122 5.41 4.31 6.14
CA VAL A 122 4.94 3.85 4.82
C VAL A 122 5.23 4.92 3.77
N LYS A 123 4.90 6.19 4.03
CA LYS A 123 5.17 7.30 3.10
C LYS A 123 6.66 7.43 2.80
N GLU A 124 7.51 7.41 3.82
CA GLU A 124 8.96 7.52 3.67
C GLU A 124 9.54 6.39 2.81
N ILE A 125 9.12 5.15 3.05
CA ILE A 125 9.57 3.97 2.30
C ILE A 125 9.09 4.04 0.87
N ILE A 126 7.81 4.39 0.62
CA ILE A 126 7.27 4.53 -0.73
C ILE A 126 8.09 5.53 -1.53
N ILE A 127 8.35 6.72 -0.98
CA ILE A 127 9.14 7.74 -1.69
C ILE A 127 10.57 7.26 -1.93
N SER A 128 11.22 6.72 -0.90
CA SER A 128 12.58 6.18 -1.01
C SER A 128 12.68 5.11 -2.08
N TRP A 129 11.68 4.24 -2.17
CA TRP A 129 11.58 3.22 -3.20
C TRP A 129 11.40 3.80 -4.60
N ILE A 130 10.49 4.77 -4.76
CA ILE A 130 10.21 5.40 -6.06
C ILE A 130 11.47 6.09 -6.60
N ILE A 131 12.18 6.85 -5.77
CA ILE A 131 13.38 7.58 -6.19
C ILE A 131 14.64 6.71 -6.23
N GLY A 132 14.60 5.48 -5.68
CA GLY A 132 15.73 4.54 -5.71
C GLY A 132 16.75 4.72 -4.58
N ASN A 133 16.36 5.38 -3.48
CA ASN A 133 17.19 5.61 -2.28
C ASN A 133 16.76 4.75 -1.09
N LEU A 134 16.02 3.67 -1.32
CA LEU A 134 15.60 2.78 -0.24
C LEU A 134 16.83 2.11 0.37
N LYS A 135 17.06 2.32 1.67
CA LYS A 135 18.12 1.65 2.41
C LYS A 135 17.67 0.23 2.71
N ASP A 136 18.54 -0.74 2.44
CA ASP A 136 18.33 -2.11 2.87
C ASP A 136 18.25 -2.13 4.40
N THR A 137 17.15 -2.66 4.95
CA THR A 137 17.08 -3.02 6.36
C THR A 137 17.97 -4.25 6.56
N ASN A 138 19.19 -4.00 7.04
CA ASN A 138 20.07 -5.02 7.61
C ASN A 138 19.48 -5.60 8.90
#